data_AF-A0A1C6M4I3-F1
#
_entry.id   AF-A0A1C6M4I3-F1
#
_cell.length_a   1.000
_cell.length_b   1.000
_cell.length_c   1.000
_cell.angle_alpha   90.00
_cell.angle_beta   90.00
_cell.angle_gamma   90.00
#
_symmetry.space_group_name_H-M   'P 1'
#
loop_
_entity.id
_entity.type
_entity.pdbx_description
1 polymer ?
#
loop_
_entity_poly.entity_id
_entity_poly.type
_entity_poly.pdbx_seq_one_letter_code
_entity_poly.pdbx_strand_id
1 'polypeptide(L)'
;MAKAKTDDAADAEQGAAAGVAQVAPVDSTLGYEQARDELIEVVRSLEAGGTTLEESLALWERGEALAKVCRRWLDGARARLDAALAESPDEAGAERAQKHA
;
A
#
# COMPACT_ATOMS: atom_id res chain seq x y z
N MET A 1 -16.30 27.98 -41.71
CA MET A 1 -15.85 29.13 -40.90
C MET A 1 -14.83 28.62 -39.89
N ALA A 2 -13.76 29.36 -39.64
CA ALA A 2 -12.72 28.97 -38.69
C ALA A 2 -12.85 29.76 -37.39
N LYS A 3 -12.65 29.08 -36.25
CA LYS A 3 -12.26 29.55 -34.90
C LYS A 3 -12.54 28.39 -33.92
N ALA A 4 -11.82 28.21 -32.82
CA ALA A 4 -10.42 28.52 -32.49
C ALA A 4 -10.04 27.67 -31.27
N LYS A 5 -8.74 27.54 -31.04
CA LYS A 5 -8.14 26.76 -29.96
C LYS A 5 -8.18 27.47 -28.60
N THR A 6 -8.40 26.69 -27.54
CA THR A 6 -8.01 26.91 -26.12
C THR A 6 -7.88 25.48 -25.54
N ASP A 7 -6.70 24.87 -25.45
CA ASP A 7 -5.63 25.04 -24.45
C ASP A 7 -6.05 24.79 -23.00
N ASP A 8 -5.48 23.69 -22.49
CA ASP A 8 -4.97 23.42 -21.14
C ASP A 8 -5.66 24.02 -19.90
N ALA A 9 -6.17 23.12 -19.06
CA ALA A 9 -6.10 23.25 -17.61
C ALA A 9 -6.12 21.84 -16.99
N ALA A 10 -4.96 21.35 -16.56
CA ALA A 10 -4.91 20.26 -15.60
C ALA A 10 -5.23 20.82 -14.21
N ASP A 11 -6.31 20.34 -13.57
CA ASP A 11 -6.63 20.68 -12.19
C ASP A 11 -6.31 19.53 -11.25
N ALA A 12 -5.41 19.82 -10.31
CA ALA A 12 -4.92 18.88 -9.31
C ALA A 12 -5.59 19.16 -7.96
N GLU A 13 -6.65 18.41 -7.64
CA GLU A 13 -7.26 18.43 -6.30
C GLU A 13 -6.40 17.63 -5.31
N GLN A 14 -5.49 18.34 -4.65
CA GLN A 14 -4.66 17.83 -3.56
C GLN A 14 -5.44 17.87 -2.24
N GLY A 15 -6.21 16.81 -1.96
CA GLY A 15 -6.88 16.61 -0.68
C GLY A 15 -5.90 16.21 0.43
N ALA A 16 -5.50 17.17 1.27
CA ALA A 16 -4.56 16.94 2.36
C ALA A 16 -5.22 16.30 3.60
N ALA A 17 -4.57 15.27 4.15
CA ALA A 17 -4.76 14.80 5.53
C ALA A 17 -3.39 14.57 6.16
N ALA A 18 -2.88 15.55 6.92
CA ALA A 18 -1.65 15.42 7.68
C ALA A 18 -1.89 14.59 8.95
N GLY A 19 -1.03 13.61 9.26
CA GLY A 19 -1.31 12.72 10.39
C GLY A 19 -0.26 11.71 10.86
N VAL A 20 0.84 11.44 10.16
CA VAL A 20 2.15 10.97 10.69
C VAL A 20 3.14 10.81 9.51
N ALA A 21 4.38 11.27 9.62
CA ALA A 21 5.38 11.12 8.56
C ALA A 21 6.84 11.01 9.06
N GLN A 22 7.42 9.80 8.94
CA GLN A 22 8.87 9.52 8.76
C GLN A 22 8.97 8.02 8.34
N VAL A 23 9.23 7.61 7.08
CA VAL A 23 10.49 7.64 6.29
C VAL A 23 11.56 6.69 6.90
N ALA A 24 12.16 5.68 6.23
CA ALA A 24 12.23 5.25 4.81
C ALA A 24 12.16 3.68 4.68
N PRO A 25 12.66 2.93 3.65
CA PRO A 25 13.41 3.26 2.42
C PRO A 25 12.56 3.27 1.13
N VAL A 26 12.96 4.14 0.21
CA VAL A 26 12.58 4.09 -1.21
C VAL A 26 13.53 3.14 -1.95
N ASP A 27 13.16 1.87 -2.04
CA ASP A 27 13.68 0.95 -3.06
C ASP A 27 12.78 -0.29 -3.24
N SER A 28 11.55 -0.04 -3.70
CA SER A 28 10.85 -0.95 -4.61
C SER A 28 9.86 -0.12 -5.41
N THR A 29 9.73 -0.39 -6.71
CA THR A 29 9.16 0.53 -7.71
C THR A 29 7.64 0.78 -7.60
N LEU A 30 6.96 0.28 -6.56
CA LEU A 30 5.52 0.38 -6.37
C LEU A 30 5.15 0.49 -4.88
N GLY A 31 4.29 1.45 -4.53
CA GLY A 31 3.71 1.57 -3.19
C GLY A 31 2.62 0.53 -2.89
N TYR A 32 2.29 0.31 -1.62
CA TYR A 32 1.31 -0.72 -1.21
C TYR A 32 -0.05 -0.58 -1.89
N GLU A 33 -0.68 0.60 -1.82
CA GLU A 33 -2.01 0.84 -2.40
C GLU A 33 -1.99 0.58 -3.91
N GLN A 34 -0.97 1.08 -4.61
CA GLN A 34 -0.83 0.90 -6.06
C GLN A 34 -0.55 -0.55 -6.45
N ALA A 35 0.21 -1.30 -5.64
CA ALA A 35 0.42 -2.74 -5.84
C ALA A 35 -0.86 -3.56 -5.58
N ARG A 36 -1.68 -3.15 -4.61
CA ARG A 36 -2.99 -3.76 -4.35
C ARG A 36 -3.96 -3.49 -5.49
N ASP A 37 -4.03 -2.26 -5.97
CA ASP A 37 -4.97 -1.86 -7.02
C ASP A 37 -4.61 -2.54 -8.35
N GLU A 38 -3.32 -2.62 -8.69
CA GLU A 38 -2.85 -3.40 -9.85
C GLU A 38 -3.16 -4.90 -9.69
N LEU A 39 -3.03 -5.47 -8.49
CA LEU A 39 -3.38 -6.86 -8.21
C LEU A 39 -4.88 -7.13 -8.39
N ILE A 40 -5.73 -6.18 -8.01
CA ILE A 40 -7.18 -6.25 -8.21
C ILE A 40 -7.51 -6.32 -9.71
N GLU A 41 -6.88 -5.51 -10.56
CA GLU A 41 -7.11 -5.57 -12.01
C GLU A 41 -6.58 -6.85 -12.67
N VAL A 42 -5.47 -7.40 -12.17
CA VAL A 42 -4.96 -8.72 -12.59
C VAL A 42 -5.96 -9.84 -12.24
N VAL A 43 -6.47 -9.84 -11.01
CA VAL A 43 -7.48 -10.83 -10.56
C VAL A 43 -8.76 -10.71 -11.38
N ARG A 44 -9.28 -9.49 -11.60
CA ARG A 44 -10.46 -9.26 -12.45
C ARG A 44 -10.28 -9.78 -13.87
N SER A 45 -9.09 -9.62 -14.44
CA SER A 45 -8.76 -10.10 -15.78
C SER A 45 -8.72 -11.64 -15.84
N LEU A 46 -8.16 -12.29 -14.82
CA LEU A 46 -8.18 -13.76 -14.69
C LEU A 46 -9.60 -14.32 -14.47
N GLU A 47 -10.43 -13.64 -13.66
CA GLU A 47 -11.82 -14.02 -13.39
C GLU A 47 -12.74 -13.83 -14.60
N ALA A 48 -12.51 -12.80 -15.42
CA ALA A 48 -13.24 -12.59 -16.67
C ALA A 48 -12.94 -13.67 -17.72
N GLY A 49 -11.73 -14.24 -17.71
CA GLY A 49 -11.28 -15.22 -18.69
C GLY A 49 -11.23 -14.64 -20.11
N GLY A 50 -11.37 -15.50 -21.11
CA GLY A 50 -11.29 -15.11 -22.54
C GLY A 50 -9.86 -14.86 -23.05
N THR A 51 -8.85 -14.96 -22.18
CA THR A 51 -7.42 -14.92 -22.49
C THR A 51 -6.89 -16.26 -22.99
N THR A 52 -5.77 -16.23 -23.71
CA THR A 52 -4.97 -17.43 -24.03
C THR A 52 -4.30 -18.01 -22.78
N LEU A 53 -3.75 -19.22 -22.87
CA LEU A 53 -3.03 -19.85 -21.77
C LEU A 53 -1.80 -19.03 -21.38
N GLU A 54 -1.04 -18.56 -22.37
CA GLU A 54 0.18 -17.76 -22.22
C GLU A 54 -0.12 -16.42 -21.54
N GLU A 55 -1.19 -15.73 -21.94
CA GLU A 55 -1.65 -14.50 -21.27
C GLU A 55 -2.12 -14.75 -19.83
N SER A 56 -2.82 -15.87 -19.60
CA SER A 56 -3.29 -16.26 -18.25
C SER A 56 -2.12 -16.57 -17.30
N LEU A 57 -1.05 -17.20 -17.81
CA LEU A 57 0.18 -17.44 -17.07
C LEU A 57 0.91 -16.12 -16.76
N ALA A 58 1.05 -15.22 -17.74
CA ALA A 58 1.67 -13.91 -17.54
C ALA A 58 0.92 -13.04 -16.51
N LEU A 59 -0.42 -13.08 -16.54
CA LEU A 59 -1.27 -12.45 -15.52
C LEU A 59 -1.03 -13.07 -14.13
N TRP A 60 -0.98 -14.39 -14.02
CA TRP A 60 -0.72 -15.08 -12.76
C TRP A 60 0.68 -14.73 -12.19
N GLU A 61 1.73 -14.75 -13.01
CA GLU A 61 3.09 -14.39 -12.59
C GLU A 61 3.18 -12.93 -12.10
N ARG A 62 2.47 -12.01 -12.77
CA ARG A 62 2.33 -10.61 -12.34
C ARG A 62 1.60 -10.50 -11.01
N GLY A 63 0.48 -11.20 -10.84
CA GLY A 63 -0.27 -11.25 -9.58
C GLY A 63 0.57 -11.77 -8.42
N GLU A 64 1.36 -12.82 -8.66
CA GLU A 64 2.33 -13.36 -7.71
C GLU A 64 3.43 -12.36 -7.33
N ALA A 65 3.94 -11.58 -8.29
CA ALA A 65 4.91 -10.52 -8.03
C ALA A 65 4.32 -9.39 -7.16
N LEU A 66 3.09 -8.96 -7.47
CA LEU A 66 2.36 -7.92 -6.72
C LEU A 66 2.01 -8.38 -5.30
N ALA A 67 1.53 -9.61 -5.12
CA ALA A 67 1.28 -10.20 -3.81
C ALA A 67 2.55 -10.24 -2.93
N LYS A 68 3.73 -10.47 -3.53
CA LYS A 68 5.03 -10.38 -2.84
C LYS A 68 5.39 -8.94 -2.46
N VAL A 69 5.04 -7.93 -3.27
CA VAL A 69 5.18 -6.51 -2.91
C VAL A 69 4.28 -6.16 -1.72
N CYS A 70 2.98 -6.47 -1.81
CA CYS A 70 2.01 -6.19 -0.76
C CYS A 70 2.41 -6.81 0.58
N ARG A 71 2.85 -8.08 0.58
CA ARG A 71 3.33 -8.75 1.79
C ARG A 71 4.53 -8.05 2.43
N ARG A 72 5.55 -7.67 1.66
CA ARG A 72 6.72 -6.93 2.19
C ARG A 72 6.32 -5.63 2.90
N TRP A 73 5.36 -4.89 2.34
CA TRP A 73 4.84 -3.66 2.97
C TRP A 73 4.13 -3.95 4.31
N LEU A 74 3.27 -4.98 4.35
CA LEU A 74 2.54 -5.38 5.55
C LEU A 74 3.47 -5.94 6.65
N ASP A 75 4.40 -6.81 6.29
CA ASP A 75 5.40 -7.38 7.22
C ASP A 75 6.26 -6.25 7.83
N GLY A 76 6.71 -5.31 6.99
CA GLY A 76 7.48 -4.15 7.44
C GLY A 76 6.68 -3.15 8.29
N ALA A 77 5.36 -3.06 8.11
CA ALA A 77 4.48 -2.28 8.98
C ALA A 77 4.24 -2.99 10.32
N ARG A 78 4.07 -4.32 10.30
CA ARG A 78 3.91 -5.15 11.49
C ARG A 78 5.14 -5.07 12.40
N ALA A 79 6.34 -5.21 11.84
CA ALA A 79 7.59 -5.11 12.59
C ALA A 79 7.76 -3.76 13.31
N ARG A 80 7.32 -2.65 12.69
CA ARG A 80 7.32 -1.31 13.32
C ARG A 80 6.33 -1.18 14.48
N LEU A 81 5.14 -1.77 14.36
CA LEU A 81 4.17 -1.84 15.46
C LEU A 81 4.70 -2.68 16.63
N ASP A 82 5.27 -3.85 16.35
CA ASP A 82 5.81 -4.74 17.38
C ASP A 82 7.00 -4.09 18.13
N ALA A 83 7.84 -3.33 17.44
CA ALA A 83 8.91 -2.55 18.06
C ALA A 83 8.38 -1.44 18.99
N ALA A 84 7.43 -0.62 18.53
CA ALA A 84 6.86 0.47 19.33
C ALA A 84 6.13 -0.04 20.60
N LEU A 85 5.48 -1.21 20.51
CA LEU A 85 4.87 -1.87 21.67
C LEU A 85 5.92 -2.40 22.65
N ALA A 86 7.06 -2.90 22.16
CA ALA A 86 8.17 -3.38 22.99
C ALA A 86 8.97 -2.24 23.67
N GLU A 87 8.87 -1.01 23.18
CA GLU A 87 9.41 0.20 23.83
C GLU A 87 8.45 0.82 24.87
N SER A 88 7.20 0.34 24.96
CA SER A 88 6.17 0.85 25.89
C SER A 88 5.87 0.00 27.17
N PRO A 89 6.71 -0.94 27.68
CA PRO A 89 6.32 -1.83 28.77
C PRO A 89 6.31 -1.20 30.18
N ASP A 90 6.95 -0.04 30.38
CA ASP A 90 7.24 0.48 31.73
C ASP A 90 6.05 1.16 32.44
N GLU A 91 5.06 1.72 31.73
CA GLU A 91 3.92 2.38 32.40
C GLU A 91 2.85 1.40 32.89
N ALA A 92 2.51 0.37 32.09
CA ALA A 92 1.42 -0.56 32.40
C ALA A 92 1.73 -1.53 33.57
N GLY A 93 3.02 -1.77 33.85
CA GLY A 93 3.49 -2.58 34.98
C GLY A 93 3.51 -1.80 36.31
N ALA A 94 3.94 -0.53 36.26
CA ALA A 94 4.14 0.30 37.46
C ALA A 94 2.82 0.69 38.14
N GLU A 95 1.81 1.11 37.36
CA GLU A 95 0.52 1.57 37.92
C GLU A 95 -0.24 0.46 38.67
N ARG A 96 -0.12 -0.80 38.19
CA ARG A 96 -0.74 -1.97 38.84
C ARG A 96 -0.11 -2.32 40.19
N ALA A 97 1.20 -2.07 40.35
CA ALA A 97 1.88 -2.28 41.62
C ALA A 97 1.52 -1.20 42.65
N GLN A 98 1.36 0.04 42.21
CA GLN A 98 1.14 1.20 43.09
C GLN A 98 -0.29 1.31 43.64
N LYS A 99 -1.28 0.66 43.00
CA LYS A 99 -2.68 0.63 43.47
C LYS A 99 -2.95 -0.37 44.61
N HIS A 100 -1.98 -1.23 44.94
CA HIS A 100 -2.12 -2.32 45.93
C HIS A 100 -1.18 -2.15 47.15
N ALA A 101 -0.59 -0.97 47.32
CA ALA A 101 0.23 -0.57 48.46
C ALA A 101 -0.47 0.57 49.25
#